data_AF-A0AAN8F1S9-F1
#
_entry.id   AF-A0AAN8F1S9-F1
#
_cell.length_a   1.000
_cell.length_b   1.000
_cell.length_c   1.000
_cell.angle_alpha   90.00
_cell.angle_beta   90.00
_cell.angle_gamma   90.00
#
_symmetry.space_group_name_H-M   'P 1'
#
loop_
_entity.id
_entity.type
_entity.pdbx_description
1 polymer ?
#
loop_
_entity_poly.entity_id
_entity_poly.type
_entity_poly.pdbx_seq_one_letter_code
_entity_poly.pdbx_strand_id
1 'polypeptide(L)'
;MEPLKIEKEDFLKCLLCDVSTPSKYELLQHIYRHLTYRKYQCSSCTELFYTEEEREVHCLERGHIHTYGMKVSAYCELYVSMLLRDSEYAFHNGSEAAVMQRSKANLGCNFDRASESSLTDVHNTVASFSHDQLLSSSFLIGFNCSFINLFIRFRFSRAVEEFLVSYNQKMSRGISDGDTTEATSKLTINLRDVPQSRTSVGVCQETFPWSRLPRGLQVKILQNLSRSDLDNCQLVNREMFGLIRCNERLMKRRVIEYMGIRCQSLLYLNCSEKGVSKVIDLKTYCTIRKASDPSRSTYQSASQPLWLHSLTTILHIVLKKADILHLEIDGGLTDTMMVAISLCLSNAGCRVHMLTISHLSAESVEQSMLLQFFHNITPSGICLLEPHAPRSLSQEVLFFIVGRKHFYLSCSDTIPINNYILAQLTATDFCIASPNEITYNGLISFAQRLASEKRNVIRGIIYSDYSYVFDQFSLEWMRDAGLKLISVKPYALVVSTKQLKTEERRHLDDLTNSSFIPCYL
;
A
#
# COMPACT_ATOMS: atom_id res chain seq x y z
N MET A 1 -16.87 62.32 3.39
CA MET A 1 -16.63 61.07 2.65
C MET A 1 -15.50 60.34 3.36
N GLU A 2 -15.82 59.36 4.19
CA GLU A 2 -14.81 58.49 4.78
C GLU A 2 -14.29 57.52 3.71
N PRO A 3 -12.98 57.25 3.63
CA PRO A 3 -12.44 56.30 2.67
C PRO A 3 -12.89 54.88 3.04
N LEU A 4 -13.50 54.21 2.07
CA LEU A 4 -13.85 52.78 2.15
C LEU A 4 -12.59 51.99 2.54
N LYS A 5 -12.62 51.37 3.72
CA LYS A 5 -11.61 50.39 4.13
C LYS A 5 -11.65 49.24 3.13
N ILE A 6 -10.65 49.16 2.27
CA ILE A 6 -10.42 47.97 1.44
C ILE A 6 -10.03 46.86 2.41
N GLU A 7 -10.94 45.92 2.64
CA GLU A 7 -10.64 44.68 3.34
C GLU A 7 -9.51 43.98 2.57
N LYS A 8 -8.45 43.57 3.27
CA LYS A 8 -7.36 42.83 2.65
C LYS A 8 -7.95 41.52 2.12
N GLU A 9 -8.05 41.37 0.81
CA GLU A 9 -8.36 40.09 0.19
C GLU A 9 -7.24 39.10 0.52
N ASP A 10 -7.64 38.00 1.14
CA ASP A 10 -6.76 36.93 1.58
C ASP A 10 -6.45 36.01 0.39
N PHE A 11 -5.27 36.15 -0.20
CA PHE A 11 -4.84 35.31 -1.33
C PHE A 11 -4.06 34.06 -0.86
N LEU A 12 -4.46 32.89 -1.34
CA LEU A 12 -3.75 31.64 -1.10
C LEU A 12 -2.51 31.56 -2.00
N LYS A 13 -1.34 31.26 -1.41
CA LYS A 13 -0.08 31.11 -2.15
C LYS A 13 0.20 29.66 -2.52
N CYS A 14 0.65 29.43 -3.75
CA CYS A 14 1.24 28.16 -4.13
C CYS A 14 2.56 27.94 -3.36
N LEU A 15 2.85 26.70 -2.99
CA LEU A 15 4.13 26.35 -2.37
C LEU A 15 5.20 25.91 -3.37
N LEU A 16 4.80 25.68 -4.62
CA LEU A 16 5.69 25.32 -5.72
C LEU A 16 6.24 26.54 -6.46
N CYS A 17 5.54 27.68 -6.36
CA CYS A 17 5.95 28.99 -6.87
C CYS A 17 5.21 30.10 -6.12
N ASP A 18 5.59 31.36 -6.29
CA ASP A 18 5.01 32.48 -5.52
C ASP A 18 3.66 33.02 -6.06
N VAL A 19 2.98 32.27 -6.93
CA VAL A 19 1.66 32.66 -7.46
C VAL A 19 0.64 32.63 -6.33
N SER A 20 -0.10 33.73 -6.21
CA SER A 20 -1.19 33.90 -5.25
C SER A 20 -2.53 33.91 -5.98
N THR A 21 -3.51 33.16 -5.48
CA THR A 21 -4.84 33.04 -6.09
C THR A 21 -5.94 33.36 -5.07
N PRO A 22 -7.03 34.05 -5.46
CA PRO A 22 -8.12 34.39 -4.56
C PRO A 22 -8.98 33.18 -4.14
N SER A 23 -8.94 32.07 -4.90
CA SER A 23 -9.77 30.91 -4.62
C SER A 23 -8.97 29.60 -4.52
N LYS A 24 -9.46 28.69 -3.67
CA LYS A 24 -8.95 27.33 -3.54
C LYS A 24 -9.01 26.55 -4.87
N TYR A 25 -10.05 26.80 -5.65
CA TYR A 25 -10.24 26.16 -6.96
C TYR A 25 -9.17 26.60 -7.97
N GLU A 26 -8.86 27.89 -8.04
CA GLU A 26 -7.77 28.39 -8.90
C GLU A 26 -6.41 27.87 -8.47
N LEU A 27 -6.15 27.81 -7.16
CA LEU A 27 -4.92 27.23 -6.64
C LEU A 27 -4.78 25.74 -7.01
N LEU A 28 -5.88 24.98 -6.91
CA LEU A 28 -5.94 23.58 -7.30
C LEU A 28 -5.57 23.41 -8.79
N GLN A 29 -6.20 24.20 -9.67
CA GLN A 29 -5.91 24.19 -11.12
C GLN A 29 -4.47 24.59 -11.42
N HIS A 30 -3.94 25.56 -10.69
CA HIS A 30 -2.55 25.97 -10.78
C HIS A 30 -1.58 24.84 -10.37
N ILE A 31 -1.86 24.12 -9.27
CA ILE A 31 -1.06 22.97 -8.84
C ILE A 31 -1.10 21.85 -9.88
N TYR A 32 -2.25 21.57 -10.49
CA TYR A 32 -2.35 20.57 -11.57
C TYR A 32 -1.41 20.89 -12.74
N ARG A 33 -1.26 22.17 -13.11
CA ARG A 33 -0.33 22.62 -14.16
C ARG A 33 1.13 22.37 -13.78
N HIS A 34 1.53 22.59 -12.53
CA HIS A 34 2.88 22.25 -12.06
C HIS A 34 3.20 20.76 -12.19
N LEU A 35 2.22 19.91 -11.92
CA LEU A 35 2.36 18.46 -12.01
C LEU A 35 2.18 17.95 -13.44
N THR A 36 1.87 18.82 -14.40
CA THR A 36 1.48 18.46 -15.78
C THR A 36 0.34 17.43 -15.80
N TYR A 37 -0.49 17.41 -14.76
CA TYR A 37 -1.52 16.40 -14.57
C TYR A 37 -2.83 16.87 -15.19
N ARG A 38 -3.16 16.29 -16.34
CA ARG A 38 -4.36 16.58 -17.12
C ARG A 38 -5.39 15.46 -16.92
N LYS A 39 -6.44 15.73 -16.16
CA LYS A 39 -7.40 14.71 -15.70
C LYS A 39 -8.56 14.47 -16.65
N TYR A 40 -8.88 15.43 -17.51
CA TYR A 40 -10.04 15.34 -18.41
C TYR A 40 -9.61 14.79 -19.76
N GLN A 41 -10.08 13.60 -20.13
CA GLN A 41 -9.75 12.96 -21.39
C GLN A 41 -10.89 13.14 -22.38
N CYS A 42 -10.58 13.51 -23.63
CA CYS A 42 -11.57 13.42 -24.70
C CYS A 42 -11.84 11.94 -25.05
N SER A 43 -13.09 11.55 -25.20
CA SER A 43 -13.43 10.17 -25.58
C SER A 43 -13.15 9.84 -27.04
N SER A 44 -13.09 10.86 -27.89
CA SER A 44 -12.89 10.68 -29.34
C SER A 44 -11.43 10.78 -29.76
N CYS A 45 -10.52 11.24 -28.89
CA CYS A 45 -9.09 11.35 -29.18
C CYS A 45 -8.22 11.10 -27.94
N THR A 46 -6.90 11.20 -28.06
CA THR A 46 -5.96 10.98 -26.94
C THR A 46 -5.59 12.24 -26.18
N GLU A 47 -6.17 13.39 -26.52
CA GLU A 47 -5.89 14.66 -25.85
C GLU A 47 -6.44 14.67 -24.42
N LEU A 48 -5.68 15.31 -23.53
CA LEU A 48 -5.99 15.47 -22.12
C LEU A 48 -5.95 16.96 -21.77
N PHE A 49 -6.84 17.39 -20.88
CA PHE A 49 -7.06 18.79 -20.49
C PHE A 49 -6.99 18.96 -18.95
N TYR A 50 -6.69 20.19 -18.49
CA TYR A 50 -6.63 20.50 -17.06
C TYR A 50 -8.00 20.79 -16.48
N THR A 51 -8.86 21.44 -17.27
CA THR A 51 -10.24 21.75 -16.88
C THR A 51 -11.26 21.06 -17.78
N GLU A 52 -12.49 20.98 -17.30
CA GLU A 52 -13.61 20.43 -18.07
C GLU A 52 -13.97 21.35 -19.24
N GLU A 53 -13.91 22.66 -19.02
CA GLU A 53 -14.18 23.69 -20.02
C GLU A 53 -13.16 23.64 -21.16
N GLU A 54 -11.86 23.42 -20.86
CA GLU A 54 -10.82 23.23 -21.88
C GLU A 54 -11.12 22.00 -22.78
N ARG A 55 -11.61 20.91 -22.19
CA ARG A 55 -12.04 19.70 -22.93
C ARG A 55 -13.29 19.99 -23.77
N GLU A 56 -14.26 20.70 -23.21
CA GLU A 56 -15.51 21.06 -23.88
C GLU A 56 -15.28 21.90 -25.13
N VAL A 57 -14.46 22.95 -25.02
CA VAL A 57 -14.06 23.78 -26.16
C VAL A 57 -13.38 22.93 -27.22
N HIS A 58 -12.45 22.05 -26.83
CA HIS A 58 -11.80 21.14 -27.76
C HIS A 58 -12.80 20.22 -28.48
N CYS A 59 -13.75 19.62 -27.75
CA CYS A 59 -14.75 18.74 -28.33
C CYS A 59 -15.67 19.48 -29.30
N LEU A 60 -16.06 20.71 -28.96
CA LEU A 60 -16.89 21.56 -29.80
C LEU A 60 -16.16 21.93 -31.11
N GLU A 61 -14.91 22.37 -31.02
CA GLU A 61 -14.09 22.76 -32.20
C GLU A 61 -13.79 21.59 -33.14
N ARG A 62 -13.66 20.37 -32.61
CA ARG A 62 -13.32 19.17 -33.37
C ARG A 62 -14.53 18.33 -33.81
N GLY A 63 -15.74 18.71 -33.40
CA GLY A 63 -16.94 17.91 -33.63
C GLY A 63 -16.88 16.53 -32.94
N HIS A 64 -16.20 16.43 -31.80
CA HIS A 64 -16.13 15.20 -31.01
C HIS A 64 -17.42 14.99 -30.21
N ILE A 65 -17.79 13.72 -30.00
CA ILE A 65 -18.95 13.38 -29.18
C ILE A 65 -18.60 13.66 -27.72
N HIS A 66 -19.43 14.49 -27.08
CA HIS A 66 -19.25 14.85 -25.68
C HIS A 66 -19.63 13.66 -24.80
N THR A 67 -18.65 12.85 -24.39
CA THR A 67 -18.84 11.86 -23.34
C THR A 67 -17.98 12.19 -22.12
N TYR A 68 -18.52 11.89 -20.94
CA TYR A 68 -17.85 12.16 -19.69
C TYR A 68 -16.68 11.19 -19.48
N GLY A 69 -15.46 11.69 -19.68
CA GLY A 69 -14.22 10.95 -19.48
C GLY A 69 -13.29 11.64 -18.49
N MET A 70 -13.03 11.01 -17.34
CA MET A 70 -12.05 11.49 -16.36
C MET A 70 -11.03 10.38 -16.06
N LYS A 71 -9.74 10.70 -16.21
CA LYS A 71 -8.63 9.83 -15.84
C LYS A 71 -8.18 10.20 -14.44
N VAL A 72 -8.65 9.45 -13.45
CA VAL A 72 -8.29 9.68 -12.05
C VAL A 72 -7.03 8.89 -11.70
N SER A 73 -5.91 9.60 -11.54
CA SER A 73 -4.74 9.08 -10.85
C SER A 73 -4.89 9.37 -9.35
N ALA A 74 -5.24 8.35 -8.58
CA ALA A 74 -5.38 8.47 -7.12
C ALA A 74 -4.12 9.08 -6.45
N TYR A 75 -2.94 8.80 -7.02
CA TYR A 75 -1.69 9.38 -6.56
C TYR A 75 -1.63 10.91 -6.78
N CYS A 76 -1.97 11.37 -7.98
CA CYS A 76 -1.94 12.80 -8.28
C CYS A 76 -2.97 13.57 -7.47
N GLU A 77 -4.19 13.03 -7.32
CA GLU A 77 -5.24 13.67 -6.50
C GLU A 77 -4.83 13.79 -5.03
N LEU A 78 -4.22 12.73 -4.46
CA LEU A 78 -3.72 12.77 -3.10
C LEU A 78 -2.61 13.81 -2.94
N TYR A 79 -1.66 13.87 -3.89
CA TYR A 79 -0.55 14.81 -3.86
C TYR A 79 -1.02 16.27 -3.99
N VAL A 80 -1.95 16.52 -4.90
CA VAL A 80 -2.56 17.85 -5.11
C VAL A 80 -3.35 18.28 -3.88
N SER A 81 -4.18 17.40 -3.32
CA SER A 81 -4.94 17.66 -2.09
C SER A 81 -4.02 17.98 -0.92
N MET A 82 -2.88 17.31 -0.84
CA MET A 82 -1.89 17.53 0.20
C MET A 82 -1.18 18.87 0.04
N LEU A 83 -0.75 19.24 -1.18
CA LEU A 83 -0.16 20.56 -1.46
C LEU A 83 -1.15 21.70 -1.19
N LEU A 84 -2.43 21.48 -1.52
CA LEU A 84 -3.47 22.46 -1.25
C LEU A 84 -3.68 22.68 0.25
N ARG A 85 -3.73 21.60 1.05
CA ARG A 85 -3.81 21.70 2.51
C ARG A 85 -2.59 22.40 3.11
N ASP A 86 -1.40 22.11 2.60
CA ASP A 86 -0.19 22.80 3.05
C ASP A 86 -0.22 24.29 2.69
N SER A 87 -0.67 24.65 1.48
CA SER A 87 -0.84 26.04 1.07
C SER A 87 -1.83 26.78 1.98
N GLU A 88 -2.95 26.15 2.35
CA GLU A 88 -3.93 26.68 3.29
C GLU A 88 -3.33 26.82 4.70
N TYR A 89 -2.60 25.81 5.16
CA TYR A 89 -1.96 25.86 6.46
C TYR A 89 -0.86 26.92 6.52
N ALA A 90 -0.05 27.04 5.46
CA ALA A 90 0.98 28.06 5.31
C ALA A 90 0.39 29.46 5.24
N PHE A 91 -0.80 29.60 4.65
CA PHE A 91 -1.53 30.86 4.62
C PHE A 91 -1.91 31.32 6.04
N HIS A 92 -2.45 30.42 6.87
CA HIS A 92 -2.87 30.77 8.23
C HIS A 92 -1.71 30.84 9.25
N ASN A 93 -0.68 30.02 9.11
CA ASN A 93 0.35 29.82 10.13
C ASN A 93 1.76 30.25 9.68
N GLY A 94 1.90 30.72 8.44
CA GLY A 94 3.18 30.95 7.80
C GLY A 94 3.78 29.67 7.19
N SER A 95 4.59 29.85 6.14
CA SER A 95 5.24 28.74 5.42
C SER A 95 6.17 27.90 6.31
N GLU A 96 6.83 28.52 7.29
CA GLU A 96 7.70 27.82 8.24
C GLU A 96 6.92 26.81 9.11
N ALA A 97 5.69 27.17 9.52
CA ALA A 97 4.84 26.28 10.30
C ALA A 97 4.39 25.07 9.47
N ALA A 98 4.05 25.27 8.18
CA ALA A 98 3.69 24.16 7.28
C ALA A 98 4.85 23.17 7.10
N VAL A 99 6.06 23.69 6.91
CA VAL A 99 7.29 22.87 6.86
C VAL A 99 7.48 22.10 8.17
N MET A 100 7.31 22.75 9.31
CA MET A 100 7.47 22.12 10.62
C MET A 100 6.41 21.04 10.90
N GLN A 101 5.15 21.26 10.53
CA GLN A 101 4.07 20.28 10.66
C GLN A 101 4.39 18.99 9.88
N ARG A 102 4.89 19.13 8.64
CA ARG A 102 5.35 18.03 7.80
C ARG A 102 6.55 17.31 8.42
N SER A 103 7.55 18.05 8.89
CA SER A 103 8.70 17.47 9.57
C SER A 103 8.30 16.66 10.80
N LYS A 104 7.34 17.14 11.60
CA LYS A 104 6.81 16.40 12.77
C LYS A 104 6.06 15.14 12.36
N ALA A 105 5.21 15.21 11.34
CA ALA A 105 4.51 14.04 10.81
C ALA A 105 5.48 12.96 10.29
N ASN A 106 6.60 13.39 9.68
CA ASN A 106 7.62 12.47 9.16
C ASN A 106 8.48 11.85 10.27
N LEU A 107 8.75 12.59 11.35
CA LEU A 107 9.52 12.10 12.51
C LEU A 107 8.69 11.23 13.45
N GLY A 108 7.38 11.46 13.56
CA GLY A 108 6.47 10.64 14.35
C GLY A 108 6.31 9.21 13.83
N CYS A 109 6.76 8.90 12.61
CA CYS A 109 6.72 7.55 12.06
C CYS A 109 7.90 6.65 12.49
N ASN A 110 8.89 7.15 13.23
CA ASN A 110 10.03 6.34 13.69
C ASN A 110 10.65 6.97 14.96
N PHE A 111 10.07 6.79 16.16
CA PHE A 111 10.86 6.88 17.41
C PHE A 111 10.24 6.27 18.68
N ASP A 112 9.07 5.62 18.65
CA ASP A 112 8.50 4.98 19.87
C ASP A 112 9.12 3.62 20.25
N ARG A 113 10.44 3.46 20.04
CA ARG A 113 11.23 2.37 20.64
C ARG A 113 12.66 2.82 20.96
N ALA A 114 12.80 3.82 21.81
CA ALA A 114 13.93 3.87 22.74
C ALA A 114 13.59 4.78 23.92
N SER A 115 13.75 4.23 25.13
CA SER A 115 13.75 4.87 26.43
C SER A 115 12.49 5.60 26.88
N GLU A 116 11.71 4.97 27.76
CA GLU A 116 11.31 5.63 29.01
C GLU A 116 10.93 4.61 30.09
N SER A 117 11.75 4.60 31.14
CA SER A 117 11.46 4.04 32.44
C SER A 117 11.33 5.20 33.43
N SER A 118 10.21 5.24 34.15
CA SER A 118 9.96 5.89 35.44
C SER A 118 8.97 7.06 35.49
N LEU A 119 7.87 6.75 36.20
CA LEU A 119 6.99 7.55 37.08
C LEU A 119 5.88 8.50 36.55
N THR A 120 4.65 7.99 36.74
CA THR A 120 3.44 8.54 37.41
C THR A 120 2.66 9.76 36.88
N ASP A 121 1.39 9.48 36.54
CA ASP A 121 0.13 10.24 36.70
C ASP A 121 -0.05 11.66 36.11
N VAL A 122 -1.01 11.83 35.18
CA VAL A 122 -2.35 12.44 35.37
C VAL A 122 -3.05 12.72 34.00
N HIS A 123 -4.28 12.20 33.88
CA HIS A 123 -5.47 12.46 33.03
C HIS A 123 -5.50 13.24 31.67
N ASN A 124 -6.23 12.58 30.75
CA ASN A 124 -7.26 13.03 29.78
C ASN A 124 -6.98 14.19 28.78
N THR A 125 -7.01 13.89 27.48
CA THR A 125 -8.13 14.13 26.52
C THR A 125 -7.58 14.12 25.08
N VAL A 126 -8.22 13.34 24.20
CA VAL A 126 -8.63 13.64 22.80
C VAL A 126 -8.75 12.32 22.04
N ALA A 127 -9.99 12.05 21.64
CA ALA A 127 -10.38 10.92 20.81
C ALA A 127 -10.25 11.26 19.31
N SER A 128 -10.26 10.19 18.52
CA SER A 128 -10.55 10.08 17.08
C SER A 128 -9.40 10.24 16.07
N PHE A 129 -8.94 9.09 15.56
CA PHE A 129 -8.51 8.94 14.17
C PHE A 129 -9.00 7.58 13.65
N SER A 130 -9.52 7.57 12.41
CA SER A 130 -10.18 6.44 11.76
C SER A 130 -9.22 5.51 11.00
N HIS A 131 -9.76 4.36 10.60
CA HIS A 131 -9.13 3.17 10.01
C HIS A 131 -8.39 3.38 8.66
N ASP A 132 -8.45 4.58 8.05
CA ASP A 132 -7.80 4.89 6.76
C ASP A 132 -6.27 5.10 6.86
N GLN A 133 -5.69 5.13 8.06
CA GLN A 133 -4.27 5.43 8.25
C GLN A 133 -3.32 4.23 8.13
N LEU A 134 -3.80 2.98 8.15
CA LEU A 134 -2.90 1.82 8.15
C LEU A 134 -2.35 1.46 6.75
N LEU A 135 -3.11 1.74 5.68
CA LEU A 135 -2.61 1.66 4.30
C LEU A 135 -1.70 2.85 3.93
N SER A 136 -1.66 3.90 4.75
CA SER A 136 -0.86 5.12 4.54
C SER A 136 0.62 4.95 4.93
N SER A 137 0.94 4.09 5.90
CA SER A 137 2.30 4.00 6.48
C SER A 137 3.38 3.53 5.49
N SER A 138 3.10 2.52 4.68
CA SER A 138 4.00 2.04 3.60
C SER A 138 4.06 3.03 2.42
N PHE A 139 3.00 3.81 2.24
CA PHE A 139 2.88 4.86 1.23
C PHE A 139 3.71 6.09 1.64
N LEU A 140 3.68 6.50 2.91
CA LEU A 140 4.36 7.67 3.52
C LEU A 140 5.89 7.66 3.38
N ILE A 141 6.54 6.50 3.38
CA ILE A 141 8.00 6.40 3.26
C ILE A 141 8.49 6.90 1.88
N GLY A 142 7.67 6.74 0.83
CA GLY A 142 7.91 7.33 -0.48
C GLY A 142 7.70 8.85 -0.55
N PHE A 143 6.78 9.37 0.26
CA PHE A 143 6.35 10.78 0.27
C PHE A 143 7.39 11.72 0.92
N ASN A 144 8.29 11.21 1.77
CA ASN A 144 9.29 12.01 2.48
C ASN A 144 10.36 12.66 1.58
N CYS A 145 10.55 12.15 0.36
CA CYS A 145 11.70 12.53 -0.48
C CYS A 145 11.51 13.82 -1.30
N SER A 146 10.30 14.12 -1.79
CA SER A 146 10.04 15.38 -2.52
C SER A 146 10.12 16.61 -1.60
N PHE A 147 9.80 16.42 -0.31
CA PHE A 147 9.90 17.48 0.70
C PHE A 147 11.35 17.72 1.14
N ILE A 148 12.21 16.70 1.13
CA ILE A 148 13.67 16.88 1.29
C ILE A 148 14.22 17.72 0.12
N ASN A 149 13.72 17.55 -1.10
CA ASN A 149 14.10 18.39 -2.24
C ASN A 149 13.65 19.86 -2.05
N LEU A 150 12.44 20.09 -1.50
CA LEU A 150 11.96 21.43 -1.13
C LEU A 150 12.73 22.03 0.05
N PHE A 151 13.08 21.23 1.06
CA PHE A 151 13.83 21.62 2.25
C PHE A 151 15.30 21.92 1.93
N ILE A 152 15.93 21.12 1.07
CA ILE A 152 17.26 21.39 0.50
C ILE A 152 17.20 22.65 -0.35
N ARG A 153 16.19 22.84 -1.22
CA ARG A 153 15.99 24.09 -1.97
C ARG A 153 15.81 25.29 -1.05
N PHE A 154 15.06 25.15 0.04
CA PHE A 154 14.79 26.23 0.99
C PHE A 154 16.02 26.58 1.84
N ARG A 155 16.74 25.58 2.38
CA ARG A 155 18.02 25.76 3.09
C ARG A 155 19.09 26.33 2.16
N PHE A 156 19.13 25.90 0.91
CA PHE A 156 20.07 26.40 -0.09
C PHE A 156 19.73 27.84 -0.49
N SER A 157 18.45 28.16 -0.73
CA SER A 157 18.00 29.52 -1.02
C SER A 157 18.29 30.46 0.15
N ARG A 158 18.03 30.03 1.39
CA ARG A 158 18.31 30.80 2.60
C ARG A 158 19.82 30.98 2.85
N ALA A 159 20.62 29.93 2.64
CA ALA A 159 22.09 30.05 2.72
C ALA A 159 22.64 31.01 1.65
N VAL A 160 22.04 31.02 0.45
CA VAL A 160 22.38 31.97 -0.62
C VAL A 160 21.92 33.39 -0.26
N GLU A 161 20.74 33.58 0.32
CA GLU A 161 20.26 34.89 0.78
C GLU A 161 21.09 35.43 1.94
N GLU A 162 21.37 34.64 2.98
CA GLU A 162 22.21 35.02 4.11
C GLU A 162 23.64 35.35 3.62
N PHE A 163 24.15 34.60 2.65
CA PHE A 163 25.42 34.89 1.98
C PHE A 163 25.38 36.20 1.18
N LEU A 164 24.31 36.47 0.43
CA LEU A 164 24.15 37.71 -0.34
C LEU A 164 24.00 38.94 0.58
N VAL A 165 23.28 38.81 1.69
CA VAL A 165 23.17 39.85 2.73
C VAL A 165 24.53 40.10 3.38
N SER A 166 25.26 39.06 3.74
CA SER A 166 26.62 39.16 4.30
C SER A 166 27.63 39.76 3.30
N TYR A 167 27.52 39.38 2.02
CA TYR A 167 28.34 39.91 0.95
C TYR A 167 28.07 41.40 0.70
N ASN A 168 26.80 41.81 0.67
CA ASN A 168 26.42 43.21 0.54
C ASN A 168 26.89 44.02 1.76
N GLN A 169 26.72 43.51 2.99
CA GLN A 169 27.22 44.18 4.19
C GLN A 169 28.75 44.30 4.22
N LYS A 170 29.51 43.31 3.70
CA LYS A 170 30.96 43.40 3.57
C LYS A 170 31.40 44.39 2.49
N MET A 171 30.68 44.47 1.37
CA MET A 171 30.91 45.50 0.35
C MET A 171 30.60 46.90 0.87
N SER A 172 29.57 47.08 1.70
CA SER A 172 29.24 48.36 2.32
C SER A 172 30.25 48.82 3.38
N ARG A 173 30.95 47.88 4.04
CA ARG A 173 31.96 48.18 5.08
C ARG A 173 33.37 48.34 4.54
N GLY A 174 33.61 48.00 3.27
CA GLY A 174 34.92 48.14 2.61
C GLY A 174 35.16 49.51 1.96
N ILE A 175 34.19 50.42 2.02
CA ILE A 175 34.33 51.79 1.53
C ILE A 175 34.62 52.69 2.73
N SER A 176 35.88 52.78 3.12
CA SER A 176 36.37 53.81 4.05
C SER A 176 37.10 54.88 3.25
N ASP A 177 36.58 56.11 3.34
CA ASP A 177 37.12 57.42 2.99
C ASP A 177 38.42 57.50 2.17
N GLY A 178 38.29 58.03 0.96
CA GLY A 178 39.40 58.55 0.17
C GLY A 178 39.09 58.58 -1.32
N ASP A 179 38.54 59.70 -1.79
CA ASP A 179 38.45 60.16 -3.19
C ASP A 179 38.09 59.15 -4.28
N THR A 180 36.86 59.23 -4.80
CA THR A 180 36.55 59.07 -6.24
C THR A 180 35.06 59.32 -6.49
N THR A 181 34.71 60.58 -6.78
CA THR A 181 33.39 61.03 -7.25
C THR A 181 33.07 60.64 -8.69
N GLU A 182 33.77 59.68 -9.30
CA GLU A 182 33.56 59.32 -10.73
C GLU A 182 33.41 57.81 -11.01
N ALA A 183 33.56 56.94 -10.00
CA ALA A 183 33.49 55.48 -10.20
C ALA A 183 32.20 54.81 -9.69
N THR A 184 31.39 55.49 -8.88
CA THR A 184 30.16 54.95 -8.27
C THR A 184 28.89 55.09 -9.11
N SER A 185 28.97 55.68 -10.31
CA SER A 185 27.85 55.83 -11.25
C SER A 185 27.66 54.65 -12.23
N LYS A 186 28.50 53.60 -12.17
CA LYS A 186 28.45 52.47 -13.13
C LYS A 186 28.04 51.09 -12.57
N LEU A 187 27.64 50.97 -11.31
CA LEU A 187 27.30 49.66 -10.73
C LEU A 187 26.10 49.66 -9.79
N THR A 188 25.14 50.55 -10.03
CA THR A 188 23.79 50.43 -9.47
C THR A 188 22.97 49.52 -10.39
N ILE A 189 23.00 48.21 -10.14
CA ILE A 189 22.02 47.29 -10.74
C ILE A 189 20.67 47.56 -10.04
N ASN A 190 19.86 48.43 -10.64
CA ASN A 190 18.47 48.62 -10.26
C ASN A 190 17.68 47.35 -10.63
N LEU A 191 17.46 46.47 -9.65
CA LEU A 191 16.55 45.33 -9.75
C LEU A 191 15.05 45.72 -9.82
N ARG A 192 14.72 46.98 -10.14
CA ARG A 192 13.34 47.47 -10.31
C ARG A 192 12.90 47.73 -11.75
N ASP A 193 13.81 47.71 -12.72
CA ASP A 193 13.49 48.07 -14.12
C ASP A 193 13.62 46.87 -15.08
N VAL A 194 12.97 45.74 -14.75
CA VAL A 194 12.68 44.71 -15.76
C VAL A 194 11.38 45.11 -16.47
N PRO A 195 11.39 45.35 -17.80
CA PRO A 195 10.16 45.68 -18.51
C PRO A 195 9.20 44.50 -18.46
N GLN A 196 8.00 44.72 -17.94
CA GLN A 196 6.87 43.82 -18.15
C GLN A 196 6.47 43.86 -19.64
N SER A 197 7.14 43.06 -20.46
CA SER A 197 6.68 42.79 -21.83
C SER A 197 5.59 41.72 -21.79
N ARG A 198 4.40 42.12 -22.22
CA ARG A 198 3.23 41.28 -22.46
C ARG A 198 3.52 40.13 -23.45
N THR A 199 2.79 39.04 -23.23
CA THR A 199 2.40 37.97 -24.17
C THR A 199 3.51 37.10 -24.78
N SER A 200 3.76 35.94 -24.17
CA SER A 200 3.63 34.64 -24.85
C SER A 200 3.59 33.51 -23.81
N VAL A 201 2.67 32.57 -24.01
CA VAL A 201 2.45 31.40 -23.17
C VAL A 201 3.61 30.43 -23.38
N GLY A 202 4.62 30.51 -22.51
CA GLY A 202 5.77 29.61 -22.47
C GLY A 202 5.68 28.67 -21.27
N VAL A 203 5.74 27.36 -21.54
CA VAL A 203 5.74 26.27 -20.54
C VAL A 203 6.91 26.46 -19.57
N CYS A 204 6.61 26.66 -18.28
CA CYS A 204 7.60 26.89 -17.23
C CYS A 204 8.21 25.55 -16.78
N GLN A 205 9.24 25.08 -17.49
CA GLN A 205 10.17 24.06 -16.99
C GLN A 205 11.41 24.76 -16.44
N GLU A 206 11.35 25.27 -15.21
CA GLU A 206 12.55 25.80 -14.57
C GLU A 206 12.95 24.91 -13.38
N THR A 207 13.84 23.97 -13.68
CA THR A 207 14.83 23.51 -12.70
C THR A 207 15.54 24.75 -12.14
N PHE A 208 15.93 24.73 -10.85
CA PHE A 208 16.75 25.81 -10.27
C PHE A 208 17.89 26.09 -11.25
N PRO A 209 18.01 27.31 -11.80
CA PRO A 209 18.74 27.50 -13.04
C PRO A 209 20.22 27.66 -12.70
N TRP A 210 20.82 26.57 -12.21
CA TRP A 210 22.21 26.48 -11.81
C TRP A 210 23.11 27.00 -12.93
N SER A 211 22.78 26.63 -14.18
CA SER A 211 23.44 27.10 -15.39
C SER A 211 23.30 28.60 -15.68
N ARG A 212 22.28 29.27 -15.11
CA ARG A 212 22.07 30.72 -15.24
C ARG A 212 22.68 31.54 -14.10
N LEU A 213 23.14 30.92 -13.01
CA LEU A 213 23.91 31.64 -12.01
C LEU A 213 25.25 32.10 -12.59
N PRO A 214 25.74 33.31 -12.27
CA PRO A 214 27.10 33.71 -12.65
C PRO A 214 28.13 32.68 -12.18
N ARG A 215 29.10 32.32 -13.02
CA ARG A 215 30.13 31.30 -12.71
C ARG A 215 30.81 31.53 -11.36
N GLY A 216 31.12 32.77 -11.01
CA GLY A 216 31.74 33.11 -9.72
C GLY A 216 30.87 32.77 -8.49
N LEU A 217 29.54 32.83 -8.64
CA LEU A 217 28.58 32.52 -7.60
C LEU A 217 28.39 31.00 -7.47
N GLN A 218 28.35 30.28 -8.60
CA GLN A 218 28.40 28.82 -8.61
C GLN A 218 29.66 28.29 -7.90
N VAL A 219 30.83 28.86 -8.23
CA VAL A 219 32.11 28.47 -7.61
C VAL A 219 32.13 28.76 -6.11
N LYS A 220 31.65 29.92 -5.66
CA LYS A 220 31.57 30.26 -4.23
C LYS A 220 30.63 29.35 -3.46
N ILE A 221 29.48 29.00 -4.04
CA ILE A 221 28.56 28.04 -3.44
C ILE A 221 29.23 26.67 -3.32
N LEU A 222 29.90 26.19 -4.38
CA LEU A 222 30.63 24.93 -4.36
C LEU A 222 31.82 24.93 -3.39
N GLN A 223 32.48 26.07 -3.20
CA GLN A 223 33.58 26.24 -2.23
C GLN A 223 33.11 26.23 -0.77
N ASN A 224 31.87 26.63 -0.51
CA ASN A 224 31.28 26.64 0.83
C ASN A 224 30.59 25.33 1.20
N LEU A 225 30.34 24.44 0.23
CA LEU A 225 29.91 23.08 0.49
C LEU A 225 31.13 22.24 0.87
N SER A 226 31.12 21.66 2.07
CA SER A 226 32.17 20.73 2.44
C SER A 226 32.07 19.47 1.57
N ARG A 227 33.18 18.73 1.46
CA ARG A 227 33.18 17.42 0.79
C ARG A 227 32.14 16.47 1.41
N SER A 228 31.96 16.57 2.73
CA SER A 228 30.92 15.84 3.46
C SER A 228 29.50 16.23 3.04
N ASP A 229 29.23 17.50 2.76
CA ASP A 229 27.89 17.94 2.34
C ASP A 229 27.53 17.42 0.95
N LEU A 230 28.52 17.38 0.05
CA LEU A 230 28.36 16.79 -1.29
C LEU A 230 28.15 15.27 -1.21
N ASP A 231 28.92 14.57 -0.39
CA ASP A 231 28.77 13.12 -0.18
C ASP A 231 27.41 12.78 0.44
N ASN A 232 26.95 13.57 1.42
CA ASN A 232 25.62 13.43 2.02
C ASN A 232 24.51 13.70 0.99
N CYS A 233 24.65 14.72 0.15
CA CYS A 233 23.68 14.99 -0.91
C CYS A 233 23.63 13.84 -1.93
N GLN A 234 24.78 13.28 -2.33
CA GLN A 234 24.83 12.13 -3.24
C GLN A 234 24.23 10.88 -2.62
N LEU A 235 24.47 10.63 -1.32
CA LEU A 235 23.89 9.51 -0.59
C LEU A 235 22.36 9.64 -0.53
N VAL A 236 21.84 10.80 -0.11
CA VAL A 236 20.40 11.07 -0.07
C VAL A 236 19.78 10.94 -1.46
N ASN A 237 20.45 11.43 -2.50
CA ASN A 237 19.95 11.30 -3.88
C ASN A 237 19.93 9.83 -4.34
N ARG A 238 20.98 9.05 -4.03
CA ARG A 238 21.06 7.62 -4.33
C ARG A 238 19.98 6.82 -3.59
N GLU A 239 19.78 7.08 -2.31
CA GLU A 239 18.73 6.47 -1.50
C GLU A 239 17.34 6.84 -2.03
N MET A 240 17.12 8.12 -2.33
CA MET A 240 15.88 8.62 -2.93
C MET A 240 15.57 7.93 -4.27
N PHE A 241 16.53 7.84 -5.20
CA PHE A 241 16.33 7.12 -6.46
C PHE A 241 16.14 5.61 -6.25
N GLY A 242 16.78 5.03 -5.23
CA GLY A 242 16.53 3.64 -4.80
C GLY A 242 15.09 3.45 -4.35
N LEU A 243 14.58 4.37 -3.52
CA LEU A 243 13.23 4.39 -2.97
C LEU A 243 12.19 4.64 -4.06
N ILE A 244 12.42 5.61 -4.96
CA ILE A 244 11.57 5.87 -6.14
C ILE A 244 11.51 4.62 -7.02
N ARG A 245 12.64 3.95 -7.30
CA ARG A 245 12.63 2.70 -8.09
C ARG A 245 11.92 1.56 -7.38
N CYS A 246 12.05 1.44 -6.05
CA CYS A 246 11.31 0.46 -5.26
C CYS A 246 9.81 0.76 -5.26
N ASN A 247 9.42 2.00 -5.06
CA ASN A 247 8.03 2.44 -5.13
C ASN A 247 7.46 2.28 -6.53
N GLU A 248 8.20 2.61 -7.58
CA GLU A 248 7.81 2.31 -8.96
C GLU A 248 7.67 0.81 -9.19
N ARG A 249 8.55 -0.03 -8.64
CA ARG A 249 8.43 -1.49 -8.72
C ARG A 249 7.20 -2.00 -7.99
N LEU A 250 6.87 -1.43 -6.83
CA LEU A 250 5.69 -1.76 -6.04
C LEU A 250 4.41 -1.24 -6.71
N MET A 251 4.44 -0.02 -7.25
CA MET A 251 3.35 0.60 -8.03
C MET A 251 3.16 -0.05 -9.40
N LYS A 252 4.19 -0.72 -9.94
CA LYS A 252 4.08 -1.56 -11.16
C LYS A 252 3.38 -2.88 -10.89
N ARG A 253 3.30 -3.33 -9.63
CA ARG A 253 2.52 -4.52 -9.27
C ARG A 253 1.09 -4.10 -9.01
N ARG A 254 0.18 -4.65 -9.78
CA ARG A 254 -1.25 -4.46 -9.53
C ARG A 254 -1.60 -5.19 -8.26
N VAL A 255 -2.29 -4.52 -7.33
CA VAL A 255 -2.79 -5.16 -6.12
C VAL A 255 -4.21 -5.62 -6.42
N ILE A 256 -4.43 -6.93 -6.37
CA ILE A 256 -5.75 -7.55 -6.52
C ILE A 256 -6.20 -7.91 -5.11
N GLU A 257 -7.26 -7.27 -4.63
CA GLU A 257 -7.75 -7.47 -3.27
C GLU A 257 -8.32 -8.88 -3.10
N TYR A 258 -9.12 -9.29 -4.08
CA TYR A 258 -9.76 -10.59 -4.05
C TYR A 258 -9.82 -11.19 -5.45
N MET A 259 -9.49 -12.46 -5.56
CA MET A 259 -9.57 -13.24 -6.78
C MET A 259 -10.23 -14.59 -6.48
N GLY A 260 -11.44 -14.79 -6.98
CA GLY A 260 -12.15 -16.07 -6.87
C GLY A 260 -12.07 -16.86 -8.17
N ILE A 261 -11.64 -18.11 -8.10
CA ILE A 261 -11.70 -19.10 -9.17
C ILE A 261 -12.72 -20.17 -8.77
N ARG A 262 -13.90 -20.16 -9.38
CA ARG A 262 -14.91 -21.20 -9.14
C ARG A 262 -14.85 -22.26 -10.22
N CYS A 263 -14.53 -23.47 -9.80
CA CYS A 263 -14.37 -24.69 -10.58
C CYS A 263 -15.64 -25.56 -10.47
N GLN A 264 -16.72 -25.11 -11.11
CA GLN A 264 -17.95 -25.90 -11.22
C GLN A 264 -18.04 -26.54 -12.61
N SER A 265 -19.24 -26.84 -13.10
CA SER A 265 -19.46 -27.19 -14.52
C SER A 265 -18.97 -26.10 -15.49
N LEU A 266 -18.77 -24.88 -14.98
CA LEU A 266 -18.22 -23.73 -15.65
C LEU A 266 -17.15 -23.07 -14.77
N LEU A 267 -16.14 -22.49 -15.42
CA LEU A 267 -15.05 -21.82 -14.76
C LEU A 267 -15.33 -20.31 -14.70
N TYR A 268 -15.50 -19.79 -13.49
CA TYR A 268 -15.77 -18.37 -13.27
C TYR A 268 -14.56 -17.70 -12.63
N LEU A 269 -14.20 -16.53 -13.16
CA LEU A 269 -13.17 -15.69 -12.59
C LEU A 269 -13.80 -14.40 -12.04
N ASN A 270 -13.76 -14.23 -10.73
CA ASN A 270 -14.16 -12.99 -10.07
C ASN A 270 -12.90 -12.27 -9.58
N CYS A 271 -12.73 -11.00 -9.95
CA CYS A 271 -11.58 -10.20 -9.56
C CYS A 271 -12.05 -8.85 -9.04
N SER A 272 -11.69 -8.50 -7.81
CA SER A 272 -11.95 -7.19 -7.22
C SER A 272 -10.66 -6.41 -7.10
N GLU A 273 -10.66 -5.18 -7.61
CA GLU A 273 -9.56 -4.21 -7.46
C GLU A 273 -10.14 -2.89 -6.95
N LYS A 274 -9.72 -2.45 -5.75
CA LYS A 274 -10.16 -1.20 -5.11
C LYS A 274 -11.67 -1.13 -4.90
N GLY A 275 -12.28 -2.22 -4.44
CA GLY A 275 -13.73 -2.33 -4.27
C GLY A 275 -14.55 -2.41 -5.57
N VAL A 276 -13.92 -2.39 -6.75
CA VAL A 276 -14.61 -2.59 -8.03
C VAL A 276 -14.50 -4.06 -8.42
N SER A 277 -15.61 -4.78 -8.26
CA SER A 277 -15.73 -6.18 -8.67
C SER A 277 -15.90 -6.29 -10.20
N LYS A 278 -15.06 -7.12 -10.82
CA LYS A 278 -15.14 -7.50 -12.23
C LYS A 278 -15.31 -9.01 -12.32
N VAL A 279 -16.49 -9.44 -12.75
CA VAL A 279 -16.77 -10.83 -13.06
C VAL A 279 -16.43 -11.08 -14.53
N ILE A 280 -15.48 -11.97 -14.79
CA ILE A 280 -15.12 -12.42 -16.12
C ILE A 280 -15.69 -13.84 -16.31
N ASP A 281 -16.77 -13.93 -17.07
CA ASP A 281 -17.33 -15.22 -17.50
C ASP A 281 -16.50 -15.80 -18.66
N LEU A 282 -15.76 -16.87 -18.39
CA LEU A 282 -14.89 -17.54 -19.36
C LEU A 282 -15.69 -18.34 -20.41
N LYS A 283 -16.97 -18.65 -20.15
CA LYS A 283 -17.85 -19.34 -21.11
C LYS A 283 -18.11 -18.45 -22.32
N THR A 284 -18.43 -17.18 -22.07
CA THR A 284 -18.64 -16.17 -23.12
C THR A 284 -17.39 -16.02 -23.98
N TYR A 285 -16.21 -16.02 -23.36
CA TYR A 285 -14.94 -15.90 -24.06
C TYR A 285 -14.65 -17.10 -24.99
N CYS A 286 -14.90 -18.33 -24.52
CA CYS A 286 -14.77 -19.53 -25.34
C CYS A 286 -15.80 -19.57 -26.49
N THR A 287 -17.01 -19.07 -26.26
CA THR A 287 -18.10 -19.08 -27.26
C THR A 287 -17.84 -18.06 -28.37
N ILE A 288 -17.35 -16.86 -28.03
CA ILE A 288 -16.93 -15.84 -29.00
C ILE A 288 -15.83 -16.39 -29.92
N ARG A 289 -14.84 -17.10 -29.36
CA ARG A 289 -13.74 -17.66 -30.15
C ARG A 289 -14.17 -18.80 -31.08
N LYS A 290 -15.19 -19.58 -30.70
CA LYS A 290 -15.81 -20.58 -31.58
C LYS A 290 -16.61 -19.95 -32.72
N ALA A 291 -17.26 -18.81 -32.49
CA ALA A 291 -17.99 -18.09 -33.53
C ALA A 291 -17.06 -17.47 -34.59
N SER A 292 -15.83 -17.11 -34.21
CA SER A 292 -14.84 -16.52 -35.12
C SER A 292 -14.11 -17.51 -36.05
N ASP A 293 -14.21 -18.83 -35.83
CA ASP A 293 -13.56 -19.83 -36.70
C ASP A 293 -14.36 -21.15 -36.77
N PRO A 294 -15.43 -21.20 -37.59
CA PRO A 294 -16.30 -22.37 -37.71
C PRO A 294 -15.66 -23.57 -38.43
N SER A 295 -14.45 -23.44 -38.98
CA SER A 295 -13.84 -24.45 -39.87
C SER A 295 -13.17 -25.65 -39.17
N ARG A 296 -13.17 -25.70 -37.83
CA ARG A 296 -12.31 -26.62 -37.05
C ARG A 296 -13.03 -27.76 -36.30
N SER A 297 -14.21 -28.18 -36.75
CA SER A 297 -15.15 -29.02 -35.95
C SER A 297 -14.89 -30.53 -35.88
N THR A 298 -13.80 -31.09 -36.41
CA THR A 298 -13.64 -32.56 -36.56
C THR A 298 -12.54 -33.23 -35.74
N TYR A 299 -11.95 -32.60 -34.71
CA TYR A 299 -10.97 -33.28 -33.83
C TYR A 299 -11.59 -33.69 -32.48
N GLN A 300 -12.14 -34.91 -32.44
CA GLN A 300 -12.45 -35.65 -31.21
C GLN A 300 -11.36 -36.71 -30.98
N SER A 301 -10.29 -36.36 -30.26
CA SER A 301 -9.51 -37.30 -29.45
C SER A 301 -8.36 -36.55 -28.74
N ALA A 302 -8.31 -36.71 -27.42
CA ALA A 302 -7.16 -36.40 -26.55
C ALA A 302 -6.61 -34.95 -26.52
N SER A 303 -7.36 -33.94 -26.96
CA SER A 303 -6.92 -32.55 -26.83
C SER A 303 -7.22 -32.00 -25.43
N GLN A 304 -6.20 -31.40 -24.80
CA GLN A 304 -6.35 -30.64 -23.56
C GLN A 304 -7.59 -29.74 -23.63
N PRO A 305 -8.38 -29.63 -22.56
CA PRO A 305 -9.66 -28.98 -22.66
C PRO A 305 -9.45 -27.50 -23.01
N LEU A 306 -10.11 -27.03 -24.08
CA LEU A 306 -9.94 -25.70 -24.68
C LEU A 306 -10.00 -24.54 -23.67
N TRP A 307 -10.68 -24.73 -22.54
CA TRP A 307 -10.74 -23.75 -21.47
C TRP A 307 -9.37 -23.48 -20.81
N LEU A 308 -8.44 -24.44 -20.80
CA LEU A 308 -7.12 -24.30 -20.19
C LEU A 308 -6.28 -23.22 -20.90
N HIS A 309 -6.35 -23.20 -22.23
CA HIS A 309 -5.63 -22.20 -23.03
C HIS A 309 -6.26 -20.80 -22.87
N SER A 310 -7.59 -20.72 -22.76
CA SER A 310 -8.27 -19.46 -22.49
C SER A 310 -7.96 -18.93 -21.09
N LEU A 311 -7.97 -19.81 -20.07
CA LEU A 311 -7.62 -19.46 -18.71
C LEU A 311 -6.17 -18.96 -18.64
N THR A 312 -5.22 -19.69 -19.22
CA THR A 312 -3.80 -19.28 -19.23
C THR A 312 -3.59 -17.92 -19.87
N THR A 313 -4.24 -17.66 -21.00
CA THR A 313 -4.14 -16.37 -21.70
C THR A 313 -4.73 -15.22 -20.89
N ILE A 314 -5.93 -15.42 -20.33
CA ILE A 314 -6.65 -14.38 -19.57
C ILE A 314 -5.92 -14.10 -18.25
N LEU A 315 -5.54 -15.14 -17.51
CA LEU A 315 -4.77 -14.99 -16.27
C LEU A 315 -3.45 -14.27 -16.54
N HIS A 316 -2.74 -14.60 -17.63
CA HIS A 316 -1.48 -13.92 -17.93
C HIS A 316 -1.66 -12.41 -18.19
N ILE A 317 -2.74 -12.01 -18.87
CA ILE A 317 -3.05 -10.60 -19.14
C ILE A 317 -3.45 -9.87 -17.86
N VAL A 318 -4.34 -10.49 -17.06
CA VAL A 318 -4.89 -9.85 -15.85
C VAL A 318 -3.85 -9.79 -14.74
N LEU A 319 -3.05 -10.83 -14.57
CA LEU A 319 -2.21 -11.05 -13.39
C LEU A 319 -0.74 -10.70 -13.55
N LYS A 320 -0.32 -10.11 -14.67
CA LYS A 320 1.10 -9.81 -14.91
C LYS A 320 1.70 -8.99 -13.76
N LYS A 321 2.57 -9.62 -12.97
CA LYS A 321 3.22 -9.12 -11.75
C LYS A 321 2.23 -8.63 -10.68
N ALA A 322 1.07 -9.26 -10.55
CA ALA A 322 0.09 -8.89 -9.55
C ALA A 322 0.46 -9.40 -8.14
N ASP A 323 0.13 -8.61 -7.12
CA ASP A 323 0.09 -9.06 -5.73
C ASP A 323 -1.37 -9.31 -5.37
N ILE A 324 -1.73 -10.58 -5.19
CA ILE A 324 -3.08 -11.04 -4.90
C ILE A 324 -3.19 -11.18 -3.38
N LEU A 325 -3.99 -10.32 -2.73
CA LEU A 325 -4.16 -10.35 -1.29
C LEU A 325 -4.91 -11.63 -0.87
N HIS A 326 -5.98 -11.98 -1.58
CA HIS A 326 -6.76 -13.18 -1.33
C HIS A 326 -7.11 -13.91 -2.64
N LEU A 327 -6.60 -15.13 -2.80
CA LEU A 327 -6.96 -16.04 -3.87
C LEU A 327 -7.88 -17.13 -3.30
N GLU A 328 -9.13 -17.14 -3.70
CA GLU A 328 -10.09 -18.19 -3.36
C GLU A 328 -10.26 -19.13 -4.55
N ILE A 329 -10.18 -20.43 -4.29
CA ILE A 329 -10.42 -21.47 -5.28
C ILE A 329 -11.50 -22.39 -4.72
N ASP A 330 -12.63 -22.44 -5.38
CA ASP A 330 -13.82 -23.11 -4.89
C ASP A 330 -14.30 -24.13 -5.93
N GLY A 331 -14.50 -25.39 -5.52
CA GLY A 331 -15.09 -26.44 -6.33
C GLY A 331 -14.16 -27.61 -6.66
N GLY A 332 -14.61 -28.48 -7.57
CA GLY A 332 -13.97 -29.76 -7.91
C GLY A 332 -12.66 -29.60 -8.66
N LEU A 333 -11.60 -29.23 -7.95
CA LEU A 333 -10.25 -29.15 -8.47
C LEU A 333 -9.78 -30.53 -8.97
N THR A 334 -9.02 -30.51 -10.07
CA THR A 334 -8.30 -31.67 -10.58
C THR A 334 -6.81 -31.36 -10.63
N ASP A 335 -5.94 -32.37 -10.67
CA ASP A 335 -4.49 -32.17 -10.81
C ASP A 335 -4.14 -31.29 -12.02
N THR A 336 -4.82 -31.49 -13.15
CA THR A 336 -4.61 -30.70 -14.36
C THR A 336 -4.95 -29.22 -14.14
N MET A 337 -6.02 -28.94 -13.38
CA MET A 337 -6.40 -27.57 -13.03
C MET A 337 -5.37 -26.92 -12.11
N MET A 338 -4.91 -27.62 -11.08
CA MET A 338 -3.91 -27.08 -10.17
C MET A 338 -2.58 -26.79 -10.88
N VAL A 339 -2.11 -27.70 -11.74
CA VAL A 339 -0.90 -27.46 -12.55
C VAL A 339 -1.07 -26.23 -13.42
N ALA A 340 -2.19 -26.09 -14.12
CA ALA A 340 -2.43 -24.93 -14.97
C ALA A 340 -2.51 -23.63 -14.17
N ILE A 341 -3.26 -23.60 -13.07
CA ILE A 341 -3.38 -22.41 -12.22
C ILE A 341 -2.02 -22.02 -11.64
N SER A 342 -1.26 -22.98 -11.09
CA SER A 342 0.06 -22.68 -10.51
C SER A 342 1.07 -22.21 -11.55
N LEU A 343 1.10 -22.83 -12.74
CA LEU A 343 1.94 -22.38 -13.86
C LEU A 343 1.55 -20.97 -14.32
N CYS A 344 0.25 -20.66 -14.40
CA CYS A 344 -0.21 -19.31 -14.73
C CYS A 344 0.27 -18.27 -13.74
N LEU A 345 0.06 -18.52 -12.44
CA LEU A 345 0.44 -17.61 -11.38
C LEU A 345 1.95 -17.39 -11.34
N SER A 346 2.72 -18.48 -11.45
CA SER A 346 4.18 -18.45 -11.47
C SER A 346 4.72 -17.71 -12.70
N ASN A 347 4.24 -18.05 -13.91
CA ASN A 347 4.66 -17.40 -15.16
C ASN A 347 4.27 -15.92 -15.23
N ALA A 348 3.15 -15.55 -14.61
CA ALA A 348 2.75 -14.15 -14.48
C ALA A 348 3.59 -13.40 -13.43
N GLY A 349 4.39 -14.09 -12.60
CA GLY A 349 5.16 -13.50 -11.52
C GLY A 349 4.28 -12.98 -10.38
N CYS A 350 3.17 -13.67 -10.12
CA CYS A 350 2.22 -13.31 -9.07
C CYS A 350 2.76 -13.62 -7.69
N ARG A 351 2.36 -12.84 -6.69
CA ARG A 351 2.48 -13.22 -5.28
C ARG A 351 1.08 -13.41 -4.71
N VAL A 352 0.87 -14.49 -3.98
CA VAL A 352 -0.39 -14.76 -3.29
C VAL A 352 -0.14 -14.61 -1.79
N HIS A 353 -0.89 -13.74 -1.14
CA HIS A 353 -0.78 -13.56 0.30
C HIS A 353 -1.61 -14.61 1.04
N MET A 354 -2.92 -14.64 0.83
CA MET A 354 -3.82 -15.66 1.38
C MET A 354 -4.37 -16.55 0.27
N LEU A 355 -4.25 -17.86 0.41
CA LEU A 355 -4.86 -18.86 -0.47
C LEU A 355 -6.00 -19.56 0.28
N THR A 356 -7.22 -19.51 -0.23
CA THR A 356 -8.36 -20.29 0.27
C THR A 356 -8.73 -21.35 -0.74
N ILE A 357 -8.84 -22.60 -0.31
CA ILE A 357 -9.37 -23.69 -1.12
C ILE A 357 -10.60 -24.25 -0.41
N SER A 358 -11.74 -24.19 -1.10
CA SER A 358 -13.03 -24.67 -0.60
C SER A 358 -13.48 -25.90 -1.41
N HIS A 359 -14.10 -26.86 -0.73
CA HIS A 359 -14.68 -28.07 -1.35
C HIS A 359 -13.67 -28.89 -2.17
N LEU A 360 -12.46 -29.08 -1.63
CA LEU A 360 -11.45 -29.94 -2.26
C LEU A 360 -11.94 -31.39 -2.29
N SER A 361 -12.17 -31.93 -3.50
CA SER A 361 -12.49 -33.36 -3.68
C SER A 361 -11.22 -34.21 -3.65
N ALA A 362 -11.13 -35.11 -2.67
CA ALA A 362 -9.98 -36.01 -2.51
C ALA A 362 -9.84 -37.04 -3.66
N GLU A 363 -10.92 -37.32 -4.40
CA GLU A 363 -10.87 -38.25 -5.54
C GLU A 363 -10.16 -37.66 -6.76
N SER A 364 -10.07 -36.34 -6.82
CA SER A 364 -9.65 -35.62 -8.02
C SER A 364 -8.24 -35.06 -7.96
N VAL A 365 -7.64 -35.01 -6.76
CA VAL A 365 -6.37 -34.34 -6.51
C VAL A 365 -5.41 -35.23 -5.74
N GLU A 366 -4.27 -35.56 -6.36
CA GLU A 366 -3.19 -36.26 -5.68
C GLU A 366 -2.49 -35.32 -4.68
N GLN A 367 -2.11 -35.85 -3.51
CA GLN A 367 -1.47 -35.05 -2.46
C GLN A 367 -0.11 -34.48 -2.86
N SER A 368 0.65 -35.22 -3.68
CA SER A 368 1.91 -34.76 -4.27
C SER A 368 1.69 -33.52 -5.15
N MET A 369 0.60 -33.51 -5.92
CA MET A 369 0.19 -32.41 -6.79
C MET A 369 -0.30 -31.21 -5.98
N LEU A 370 -1.02 -31.43 -4.87
CA LEU A 370 -1.42 -30.36 -3.96
C LEU A 370 -0.21 -29.71 -3.27
N LEU A 371 0.75 -30.53 -2.83
CA LEU A 371 1.99 -30.03 -2.26
C LEU A 371 2.80 -29.23 -3.29
N GLN A 372 2.93 -29.75 -4.52
CA GLN A 372 3.59 -29.04 -5.62
C GLN A 372 2.90 -27.71 -5.93
N PHE A 373 1.56 -27.68 -5.92
CA PHE A 373 0.77 -26.47 -6.09
C PHE A 373 1.12 -25.42 -5.04
N PHE A 374 1.17 -25.81 -3.76
CA PHE A 374 1.56 -24.92 -2.68
C PHE A 374 3.00 -24.44 -2.79
N HIS A 375 3.94 -25.28 -3.21
CA HIS A 375 5.33 -24.88 -3.45
C HIS A 375 5.47 -23.93 -4.62
N ASN A 376 4.66 -24.06 -5.67
CA ASN A 376 4.71 -23.17 -6.82
C ASN A 376 4.15 -21.77 -6.51
N ILE A 377 3.11 -21.70 -5.68
CA ILE A 377 2.47 -20.43 -5.32
C ILE A 377 3.15 -19.76 -4.12
N THR A 378 3.66 -20.56 -3.19
CA THR A 378 4.27 -20.11 -1.92
C THR A 378 3.41 -19.09 -1.15
N PRO A 379 2.12 -19.38 -0.88
CA PRO A 379 1.27 -18.41 -0.21
C PRO A 379 1.79 -18.09 1.20
N SER A 380 1.58 -16.85 1.65
CA SER A 380 1.94 -16.43 3.01
C SER A 380 1.01 -17.03 4.07
N GLY A 381 -0.25 -17.27 3.71
CA GLY A 381 -1.24 -17.96 4.51
C GLY A 381 -2.15 -18.87 3.69
N ILE A 382 -2.70 -19.90 4.34
CA ILE A 382 -3.51 -20.95 3.72
C ILE A 382 -4.79 -21.19 4.51
N CYS A 383 -5.94 -21.19 3.85
CA CYS A 383 -7.23 -21.56 4.40
C CYS A 383 -7.77 -22.76 3.62
N LEU A 384 -8.05 -23.87 4.28
CA LEU A 384 -8.74 -25.03 3.68
C LEU A 384 -10.11 -25.18 4.34
N LEU A 385 -11.17 -25.11 3.53
CA LEU A 385 -12.56 -25.15 3.97
C LEU A 385 -13.26 -26.39 3.40
N GLU A 386 -13.81 -27.21 4.29
CA GLU A 386 -14.63 -28.40 3.98
C GLU A 386 -14.04 -29.30 2.88
N PRO A 387 -12.81 -29.81 3.02
CA PRO A 387 -12.34 -30.86 2.12
C PRO A 387 -13.23 -32.10 2.34
N HIS A 388 -14.06 -32.45 1.37
CA HIS A 388 -14.96 -33.60 1.48
C HIS A 388 -14.16 -34.90 1.29
N ALA A 389 -14.12 -35.70 2.35
CA ALA A 389 -13.76 -37.12 2.40
C ALA A 389 -12.26 -37.49 2.41
N PRO A 390 -11.89 -38.62 3.07
CA PRO A 390 -10.70 -38.69 3.90
C PRO A 390 -9.75 -39.80 3.45
N ARG A 391 -8.69 -39.40 2.77
CA ARG A 391 -7.37 -39.96 3.02
C ARG A 391 -6.49 -38.77 3.35
N SER A 392 -6.58 -38.39 4.63
CA SER A 392 -5.61 -37.63 5.41
C SER A 392 -4.61 -36.84 4.58
N LEU A 393 -4.77 -35.51 4.49
CA LEU A 393 -3.71 -34.62 3.99
C LEU A 393 -2.35 -35.18 4.41
N SER A 394 -1.46 -35.40 3.43
CA SER A 394 -0.17 -36.03 3.69
C SER A 394 0.54 -35.28 4.81
N GLN A 395 1.40 -35.97 5.56
CA GLN A 395 2.17 -35.30 6.61
C GLN A 395 2.99 -34.14 6.03
N GLU A 396 3.52 -34.30 4.82
CA GLU A 396 4.26 -33.27 4.09
C GLU A 396 3.38 -32.05 3.78
N VAL A 397 2.13 -32.26 3.33
CA VAL A 397 1.16 -31.18 3.11
C VAL A 397 0.86 -30.44 4.42
N LEU A 398 0.64 -31.19 5.50
CA LEU A 398 0.38 -30.58 6.81
C LEU A 398 1.60 -29.81 7.34
N PHE A 399 2.82 -30.34 7.20
CA PHE A 399 4.05 -29.61 7.56
C PHE A 399 4.18 -28.32 6.77
N PHE A 400 3.85 -28.35 5.48
CA PHE A 400 3.85 -27.14 4.66
C PHE A 400 2.88 -26.09 5.20
N ILE A 401 1.65 -26.49 5.54
CA ILE A 401 0.58 -25.62 6.03
C ILE A 401 0.92 -25.04 7.39
N VAL A 402 1.29 -25.86 8.38
CA VAL A 402 1.60 -25.39 9.75
C VAL A 402 2.89 -24.56 9.82
N GLY A 403 3.72 -24.63 8.77
CA GLY A 403 4.89 -23.80 8.56
C GLY A 403 4.59 -22.38 8.06
N ARG A 404 3.35 -22.10 7.63
CA ARG A 404 2.93 -20.77 7.15
C ARG A 404 2.69 -19.83 8.32
N LYS A 405 2.75 -18.52 8.05
CA LYS A 405 2.51 -17.49 9.07
C LYS A 405 1.05 -17.49 9.55
N HIS A 406 0.13 -17.71 8.60
CA HIS A 406 -1.31 -17.75 8.82
C HIS A 406 -1.88 -19.07 8.27
N PHE A 407 -2.69 -19.81 9.04
CA PHE A 407 -3.46 -20.89 8.42
C PHE A 407 -4.81 -21.15 9.10
N TYR A 408 -5.78 -21.63 8.32
CA TYR A 408 -7.10 -22.02 8.79
C TYR A 408 -7.45 -23.38 8.19
N LEU A 409 -7.80 -24.35 9.03
CA LEU A 409 -8.23 -25.68 8.61
C LEU A 409 -9.61 -25.94 9.19
N SER A 410 -10.59 -26.16 8.33
CA SER A 410 -11.94 -26.58 8.72
C SER A 410 -12.36 -27.74 7.86
N CYS A 411 -12.77 -28.84 8.50
CA CYS A 411 -13.02 -30.13 7.86
C CYS A 411 -13.98 -30.90 8.75
N SER A 412 -14.94 -31.59 8.12
CA SER A 412 -15.86 -32.48 8.82
C SER A 412 -15.15 -33.73 9.34
N ASP A 413 -14.11 -34.18 8.65
CA ASP A 413 -13.36 -35.39 8.98
C ASP A 413 -12.15 -35.10 9.87
N THR A 414 -11.69 -36.13 10.58
CA THR A 414 -10.48 -36.05 11.40
C THR A 414 -9.25 -35.78 10.54
N ILE A 415 -8.58 -34.66 10.79
CA ILE A 415 -7.29 -34.33 10.18
C ILE A 415 -6.19 -34.98 11.05
N PRO A 416 -5.16 -35.63 10.46
CA PRO A 416 -4.12 -36.31 11.23
C PRO A 416 -3.10 -35.34 11.84
N ILE A 417 -3.55 -34.17 12.31
CA ILE A 417 -2.73 -33.28 13.13
C ILE A 417 -2.60 -33.94 14.49
N ASN A 418 -1.43 -34.51 14.73
CA ASN A 418 -1.08 -35.13 16.00
C ASN A 418 -0.13 -34.24 16.81
N ASN A 419 0.30 -34.72 17.97
CA ASN A 419 1.24 -34.02 18.86
C ASN A 419 2.54 -33.60 18.16
N TYR A 420 3.02 -34.40 17.20
CA TYR A 420 4.27 -34.15 16.49
C TYR A 420 4.12 -32.97 15.53
N ILE A 421 3.05 -32.92 14.74
CA ILE A 421 2.76 -31.78 13.85
C ILE A 421 2.52 -30.50 14.66
N LEU A 422 1.76 -30.59 15.76
CA LEU A 422 1.57 -29.46 16.67
C LEU A 422 2.90 -28.95 17.25
N ALA A 423 3.84 -29.86 17.52
CA ALA A 423 5.18 -29.50 17.96
C ALA A 423 6.00 -28.76 16.90
N GLN A 424 5.67 -28.86 15.61
CA GLN A 424 6.37 -28.16 14.52
C GLN A 424 5.68 -26.85 14.10
N LEU A 425 4.53 -26.50 14.69
CA LEU A 425 3.77 -25.30 14.31
C LEU A 425 4.58 -24.00 14.49
N THR A 426 4.81 -23.26 13.41
CA THR A 426 5.51 -21.95 13.41
C THR A 426 4.56 -20.77 13.17
N ALA A 427 3.30 -21.06 12.85
CA ALA A 427 2.29 -20.04 12.57
C ALA A 427 2.09 -19.07 13.73
N THR A 428 1.92 -17.79 13.39
CA THR A 428 1.61 -16.73 14.35
C THR A 428 0.10 -16.57 14.54
N ASP A 429 -0.68 -16.93 13.52
CA ASP A 429 -2.15 -16.90 13.54
C ASP A 429 -2.67 -18.19 12.92
N PHE A 430 -3.43 -18.98 13.67
CA PHE A 430 -3.97 -20.21 13.13
C PHE A 430 -5.30 -20.65 13.74
N CYS A 431 -6.04 -21.44 12.97
CA CYS A 431 -7.25 -22.13 13.41
C CYS A 431 -7.27 -23.58 12.91
N ILE A 432 -7.54 -24.52 13.81
CA ILE A 432 -7.76 -25.94 13.52
C ILE A 432 -9.19 -26.26 13.95
N ALA A 433 -10.16 -25.95 13.10
CA ALA A 433 -11.59 -26.20 13.25
C ALA A 433 -12.00 -27.56 12.69
N SER A 434 -11.23 -28.59 13.01
CA SER A 434 -11.49 -29.97 12.59
C SER A 434 -11.20 -30.92 13.73
N PRO A 435 -11.91 -32.06 13.81
CA PRO A 435 -11.47 -33.17 14.64
C PRO A 435 -10.00 -33.52 14.32
N ASN A 436 -9.21 -33.84 15.33
CA ASN A 436 -7.77 -34.07 15.15
C ASN A 436 -7.24 -35.10 16.16
N GLU A 437 -6.00 -35.53 15.93
CA GLU A 437 -5.30 -36.54 16.74
C GLU A 437 -4.42 -35.93 17.83
N ILE A 438 -4.60 -34.64 18.14
CA ILE A 438 -3.84 -33.99 19.20
C ILE A 438 -4.32 -34.58 20.53
N THR A 439 -3.42 -35.16 21.31
CA THR A 439 -3.76 -35.66 22.66
C THR A 439 -3.85 -34.52 23.66
N TYR A 440 -4.54 -34.74 24.78
CA TYR A 440 -4.53 -33.84 25.93
C TYR A 440 -3.12 -33.41 26.37
N ASN A 441 -2.20 -34.38 26.50
CA ASN A 441 -0.79 -34.11 26.84
C ASN A 441 -0.07 -33.26 25.77
N GLY A 442 -0.45 -33.43 24.51
CA GLY A 442 0.05 -32.62 23.39
C GLY A 442 -0.38 -31.17 23.49
N LEU A 443 -1.66 -30.91 23.83
CA LEU A 443 -2.18 -29.57 24.07
C LEU A 443 -1.48 -28.90 25.26
N ILE A 444 -1.31 -29.61 26.39
CA ILE A 444 -0.57 -29.09 27.54
C ILE A 444 0.86 -28.73 27.15
N SER A 445 1.56 -29.64 26.47
CA SER A 445 2.94 -29.42 26.03
C SER A 445 3.04 -28.22 25.08
N PHE A 446 2.05 -28.03 24.21
CA PHE A 446 1.98 -26.87 23.34
C PHE A 446 1.75 -25.56 24.12
N ALA A 447 0.79 -25.54 25.04
CA ALA A 447 0.53 -24.39 25.92
C ALA A 447 1.77 -24.01 26.75
N GLN A 448 2.49 -25.00 27.30
CA GLN A 448 3.73 -24.78 28.05
C GLN A 448 4.81 -24.14 27.18
N ARG A 449 4.93 -24.54 25.91
CA ARG A 449 5.84 -23.91 24.96
C ARG A 449 5.46 -22.45 24.67
N LEU A 450 4.16 -22.15 24.53
CA LEU A 450 3.68 -20.77 24.36
C LEU A 450 3.99 -19.92 25.59
N ALA A 451 3.75 -20.45 26.80
CA ALA A 451 4.02 -19.78 28.06
C ALA A 451 5.51 -19.46 28.24
N SER A 452 6.39 -20.35 27.79
CA SER A 452 7.86 -20.19 27.85
C SER A 452 8.45 -19.14 26.90
N GLU A 453 7.60 -18.36 26.19
CA GLU A 453 7.97 -17.30 25.23
C GLU A 453 8.83 -17.75 24.03
N LYS A 454 9.00 -19.05 23.85
CA LYS A 454 9.74 -19.60 22.70
C LYS A 454 9.00 -19.40 21.37
N ARG A 455 7.72 -19.04 21.39
CA ARG A 455 6.89 -18.86 20.20
C ARG A 455 6.02 -17.62 20.31
N ASN A 456 5.92 -16.89 19.20
CA ASN A 456 5.16 -15.66 19.11
C ASN A 456 3.81 -15.94 18.41
N VAL A 457 2.89 -16.55 19.15
CA VAL A 457 1.51 -16.79 18.66
C VAL A 457 0.65 -15.58 19.02
N ILE A 458 0.14 -14.91 17.99
CA ILE A 458 -0.80 -13.78 18.06
C ILE A 458 -2.22 -14.30 18.28
N ARG A 459 -2.63 -15.33 17.53
CA ARG A 459 -3.94 -15.97 17.65
C ARG A 459 -3.82 -17.45 17.34
N GLY A 460 -4.43 -18.29 18.17
CA GLY A 460 -4.46 -19.74 17.98
C GLY A 460 -5.86 -20.23 18.32
N ILE A 461 -6.38 -21.14 17.51
CA ILE A 461 -7.65 -21.82 17.80
C ILE A 461 -7.45 -23.29 17.46
N ILE A 462 -7.75 -24.20 18.40
CA ILE A 462 -7.65 -25.64 18.19
C ILE A 462 -8.90 -26.28 18.76
N TYR A 463 -9.80 -26.72 17.88
CA TYR A 463 -10.98 -27.47 18.29
C TYR A 463 -10.55 -28.89 18.66
N SER A 464 -10.97 -29.36 19.82
CA SER A 464 -10.72 -30.73 20.26
C SER A 464 -11.95 -31.30 20.94
N ASP A 465 -12.15 -32.60 20.85
CA ASP A 465 -13.26 -33.35 21.42
C ASP A 465 -13.14 -33.61 22.94
N TYR A 466 -12.04 -33.19 23.58
CA TYR A 466 -11.82 -33.27 25.04
C TYR A 466 -12.71 -32.31 25.83
N SER A 467 -14.02 -32.48 25.73
CA SER A 467 -15.03 -31.68 26.45
C SER A 467 -15.05 -31.91 27.97
N TYR A 468 -14.32 -32.91 28.49
CA TYR A 468 -14.43 -33.34 29.89
C TYR A 468 -13.11 -33.41 30.69
N VAL A 469 -11.96 -33.04 30.12
CA VAL A 469 -10.65 -33.43 30.71
C VAL A 469 -9.76 -32.27 31.19
N PHE A 470 -10.14 -31.01 30.97
CA PHE A 470 -9.43 -29.93 31.65
C PHE A 470 -9.89 -29.89 33.11
N ASP A 471 -9.07 -30.46 34.00
CA ASP A 471 -9.21 -30.23 35.43
C ASP A 471 -9.09 -28.73 35.73
N GLN A 472 -9.69 -28.31 36.84
CA GLN A 472 -9.68 -26.91 37.27
C GLN A 472 -8.24 -26.37 37.41
N PHE A 473 -7.30 -27.25 37.77
CA PHE A 473 -5.89 -26.94 37.93
C PHE A 473 -5.23 -26.50 36.61
N SER A 474 -5.48 -27.20 35.50
CA SER A 474 -4.95 -26.83 34.18
C SER A 474 -5.47 -25.47 33.70
N LEU A 475 -6.72 -25.12 34.06
CA LEU A 475 -7.33 -23.85 33.70
C LEU A 475 -6.69 -22.66 34.42
N GLU A 476 -6.41 -22.81 35.71
CA GLU A 476 -5.74 -21.79 36.52
C GLU A 476 -4.31 -21.55 36.01
N TRP A 477 -3.56 -22.62 35.78
CA TRP A 477 -2.21 -22.50 35.22
C TRP A 477 -2.16 -21.80 33.86
N MET A 478 -3.09 -22.11 32.94
CA MET A 478 -3.14 -21.44 31.63
C MET A 478 -3.46 -19.96 31.75
N ARG A 479 -4.36 -19.58 32.68
CA ARG A 479 -4.70 -18.19 32.95
C ARG A 479 -3.49 -17.42 33.46
N ASP A 480 -2.72 -18.01 34.37
CA ASP A 480 -1.51 -17.40 34.91
C ASP A 480 -0.42 -17.22 33.83
N ALA A 481 -0.38 -18.11 32.83
CA ALA A 481 0.47 -17.98 31.66
C ALA A 481 0.03 -16.89 30.65
N GLY A 482 -1.07 -16.18 30.91
CA GLY A 482 -1.65 -15.18 30.00
C GLY A 482 -2.37 -15.77 28.78
N LEU A 483 -2.69 -17.07 28.83
CA LEU A 483 -3.48 -17.74 27.81
C LEU A 483 -4.96 -17.65 28.20
N LYS A 484 -5.80 -17.15 27.29
CA LYS A 484 -7.25 -17.14 27.47
C LYS A 484 -7.78 -18.46 26.92
N LEU A 485 -8.12 -19.39 27.82
CA LEU A 485 -8.92 -20.54 27.44
C LEU A 485 -10.39 -20.12 27.40
N ILE A 486 -11.00 -20.29 26.24
CA ILE A 486 -12.44 -20.13 26.08
C ILE A 486 -12.98 -21.55 25.90
N SER A 487 -13.75 -22.04 26.88
CA SER A 487 -14.47 -23.30 26.71
C SER A 487 -15.81 -22.98 26.07
N VAL A 488 -15.97 -23.33 24.79
CA VAL A 488 -17.27 -23.32 24.13
C VAL A 488 -17.64 -24.77 23.90
N LYS A 489 -18.42 -25.39 24.81
CA LYS A 489 -18.79 -26.81 24.69
C LYS A 489 -19.29 -27.11 23.27
N PRO A 490 -18.78 -28.17 22.61
CA PRO A 490 -17.89 -29.24 23.12
C PRO A 490 -16.37 -29.00 22.96
N TYR A 491 -15.91 -27.79 22.67
CA TYR A 491 -14.52 -27.52 22.25
C TYR A 491 -13.72 -26.65 23.24
N ALA A 492 -12.40 -26.83 23.21
CA ALA A 492 -11.44 -25.95 23.86
C ALA A 492 -10.94 -24.90 22.83
N LEU A 493 -10.78 -23.65 23.24
CA LEU A 493 -10.21 -22.58 22.41
C LEU A 493 -9.05 -21.95 23.19
N VAL A 494 -7.82 -22.07 22.67
CA VAL A 494 -6.59 -21.56 23.34
C VAL A 494 -6.11 -20.28 22.65
N VAL A 495 -6.44 -19.11 23.19
CA VAL A 495 -6.02 -17.82 22.61
C VAL A 495 -4.85 -17.24 23.40
N SER A 496 -3.72 -16.99 22.73
CA SER A 496 -2.63 -16.17 23.28
C SER A 496 -2.98 -14.69 23.13
N THR A 497 -3.08 -13.95 24.23
CA THR A 497 -3.56 -12.55 24.20
C THR A 497 -2.46 -11.50 24.34
N LYS A 498 -1.18 -11.91 24.42
CA LYS A 498 -0.05 -11.02 24.76
C LYS A 498 0.11 -9.80 23.83
N GLN A 499 -0.53 -9.78 22.65
CA GLN A 499 -0.44 -8.65 21.70
C GLN A 499 -1.77 -8.18 21.08
N LEU A 500 -2.93 -8.68 21.52
CA LEU A 500 -4.20 -8.25 20.92
C LEU A 500 -4.48 -6.79 21.25
N LYS A 501 -4.64 -5.96 20.22
CA LYS A 501 -5.12 -4.58 20.37
C LYS A 501 -6.54 -4.60 20.97
N THR A 502 -6.93 -3.51 21.64
CA THR A 502 -8.24 -3.38 22.31
C THR A 502 -9.44 -3.70 21.40
N GLU A 503 -9.30 -3.45 20.10
CA GLU A 503 -10.34 -3.70 19.08
C GLU A 503 -10.45 -5.19 18.72
N GLU A 504 -9.32 -5.90 18.64
CA GLU A 504 -9.28 -7.36 18.42
C GLU A 504 -9.80 -8.12 19.65
N ARG A 505 -9.65 -7.55 20.86
CA ARG A 505 -10.28 -8.09 22.08
C ARG A 505 -11.80 -8.08 21.99
N ARG A 506 -12.41 -6.99 21.48
CA ARG A 506 -13.88 -6.91 21.31
C ARG A 506 -14.38 -7.96 20.32
N HIS A 507 -13.71 -8.12 19.19
CA HIS A 507 -14.06 -9.15 18.23
C HIS A 507 -13.92 -10.57 18.78
N LEU A 508 -12.90 -10.83 19.62
CA LEU A 508 -12.77 -12.11 20.29
C LEU A 508 -13.93 -12.34 21.27
N ASP A 509 -14.32 -11.32 22.02
CA ASP A 509 -15.47 -11.40 22.93
C ASP A 509 -16.80 -11.59 22.16
N ASP A 510 -16.95 -10.99 20.98
CA ASP A 510 -18.09 -11.22 20.09
C ASP A 510 -18.13 -12.67 19.58
N LEU A 511 -16.98 -13.25 19.20
CA LEU A 511 -16.85 -14.65 18.81
C LEU A 511 -17.16 -15.62 19.96
N THR A 512 -16.90 -15.22 21.21
CA THR A 512 -17.30 -16.04 22.39
C THR A 512 -18.80 -15.98 22.67
N ASN A 513 -19.47 -14.92 22.22
CA ASN A 513 -20.89 -14.68 22.48
C ASN A 513 -21.79 -15.11 21.30
N SER A 514 -21.26 -15.27 20.09
CA SER A 514 -22.02 -15.78 18.96
C SER A 514 -22.02 -17.31 18.92
N SER A 515 -23.21 -17.92 18.82
CA SER A 515 -23.37 -19.36 18.60
C SER A 515 -22.92 -19.83 17.20
N PHE A 516 -22.42 -18.92 16.38
CA PHE A 516 -21.93 -19.13 15.03
C PHE A 516 -20.66 -18.30 14.84
N ILE A 517 -19.55 -18.96 14.53
CA ILE A 517 -18.31 -18.29 14.14
C ILE A 517 -18.39 -18.09 12.63
N PRO A 518 -18.54 -16.85 12.13
CA PRO A 518 -18.61 -16.64 10.69
C PRO A 518 -17.25 -16.93 10.08
N CYS A 519 -17.24 -17.75 9.01
CA CYS A 519 -16.06 -18.10 8.22
C CYS A 519 -15.42 -16.92 7.45
N TYR A 520 -15.90 -15.69 7.66
CA TYR A 520 -15.31 -14.49 7.08
C TYR A 520 -14.37 -13.85 8.11
N LEU A 521 -13.11 -14.30 8.11
CA LEU A 521 -11.98 -13.71 8.85
C LEU A 521 -10.81 -13.45 7.91
#